data_AF-D2QVW1-F1
#
_entry.id   AF-D2QVW1-F1
#
_cell.length_a   1.000
_cell.length_b   1.000
_cell.length_c   1.000
_cell.angle_alpha   90.00
_cell.angle_beta   90.00
_cell.angle_gamma   90.00
#
_symmetry.space_group_name_H-M   'P 1'
#
loop_
_entity.id
_entity.type
_entity.pdbx_description
1 polymer ?
#
loop_
_entity_poly.entity_id
_entity_poly.type
_entity_poly.pdbx_seq_one_letter_code
_entity_poly.pdbx_strand_id
1 'polypeptide(L)'
;MSGQALFEDYMARFFTDALTPDEQEHFQLLRTARKVVGETALYAAMEEAQQTNRQIVLTYPIPFAEGPSTPSGIRLVARASLV
;
A
#
# COMPACT_ATOMS: atom_id res chain seq x y z
N MET A 1 -12.70 9.62 3.40
CA MET A 1 -12.72 9.51 1.93
C MET A 1 -12.87 8.03 1.61
N SER A 2 -13.51 7.64 0.51
CA SER A 2 -13.60 6.21 0.17
C SER A 2 -12.22 5.67 -0.22
N GLY A 3 -12.00 4.37 -0.03
CA GLY A 3 -10.75 3.71 -0.44
C GLY A 3 -10.40 3.90 -1.92
N GLN A 4 -11.40 3.87 -2.79
CA GLN A 4 -11.23 4.12 -4.22
C GLN A 4 -10.76 5.55 -4.50
N ALA A 5 -11.41 6.55 -3.89
CA ALA A 5 -11.04 7.95 -4.09
C ALA A 5 -9.62 8.25 -3.55
N LEU A 6 -9.22 7.60 -2.45
CA LEU A 6 -7.84 7.68 -1.96
C LEU A 6 -6.84 7.14 -2.98
N PHE A 7 -7.14 6.00 -3.59
CA PHE A 7 -6.28 5.40 -4.61
C PHE A 7 -6.18 6.31 -5.84
N GLU A 8 -7.32 6.81 -6.33
CA GLU A 8 -7.36 7.72 -7.49
C GLU A 8 -6.59 9.02 -7.25
N ASP A 9 -6.73 9.63 -6.06
CA ASP A 9 -5.97 10.82 -5.67
C ASP A 9 -4.45 10.57 -5.66
N TYR A 10 -4.02 9.44 -5.07
CA TYR A 10 -2.62 9.02 -5.10
C TYR A 10 -2.10 8.80 -6.52
N MET A 11 -2.91 8.16 -7.38
CA MET A 11 -2.55 7.95 -8.79
C MET A 11 -2.46 9.28 -9.55
N ALA A 12 -3.36 10.23 -9.31
CA ALA A 12 -3.35 11.53 -9.96
C ALA A 12 -2.08 12.32 -9.62
N ARG A 13 -1.71 12.37 -8.33
CA ARG A 13 -0.48 13.03 -7.86
C ARG A 13 0.79 12.44 -8.48
N PHE A 14 0.82 11.14 -8.75
CA PHE A 14 1.96 10.50 -9.43
C PHE A 14 2.22 11.06 -10.84
N PHE A 15 1.18 11.47 -11.56
CA PHE A 15 1.32 11.97 -12.94
C PHE A 15 1.61 13.47 -13.01
N THR A 16 1.37 14.22 -11.95
CA THR A 16 1.49 15.69 -11.94
C THR A 16 2.72 16.18 -11.18
N ASP A 17 3.15 15.47 -10.14
CA ASP A 17 4.12 15.98 -9.19
C ASP A 17 5.43 15.18 -9.26
N ALA A 18 6.55 15.86 -8.98
CA ALA A 18 7.81 15.17 -8.72
C ALA A 18 7.73 14.48 -7.36
N LEU A 19 7.45 13.17 -7.37
CA LEU A 19 7.34 12.38 -6.15
C LEU A 19 8.70 12.19 -5.47
N THR A 20 8.69 12.26 -4.15
CA THR A 20 9.81 11.84 -3.30
C THR A 20 10.07 10.33 -3.44
N PRO A 21 11.28 9.82 -3.11
CA PRO A 21 11.56 8.38 -3.13
C PRO A 21 10.55 7.57 -2.30
N ASP A 22 10.18 8.04 -1.12
CA ASP A 22 9.21 7.37 -0.23
C ASP A 22 7.81 7.28 -0.87
N GLU A 23 7.38 8.33 -1.57
CA GLU A 23 6.10 8.33 -2.30
C GLU A 23 6.14 7.38 -3.50
N GLN A 24 7.28 7.27 -4.19
CA GLN A 24 7.47 6.31 -5.28
C GLN A 24 7.42 4.87 -4.77
N GLU A 25 8.06 4.58 -3.63
CA GLU A 25 7.99 3.26 -2.99
C GLU A 25 6.56 2.92 -2.56
N HIS A 26 5.88 3.87 -1.93
CA HIS A 26 4.48 3.68 -1.52
C HIS A 26 3.57 3.43 -2.74
N PHE A 27 3.81 4.12 -3.85
CA PHE A 27 3.08 3.88 -5.09
C PHE A 27 3.31 2.47 -5.65
N GLN A 28 4.56 1.99 -5.68
CA GLN A 28 4.86 0.62 -6.12
C GLN A 28 4.21 -0.43 -5.21
N LEU A 29 4.16 -0.16 -3.90
CA LEU A 29 3.45 -0.98 -2.94
C LEU A 29 1.96 -1.08 -3.27
N LEU A 30 1.27 0.06 -3.47
CA LEU A 30 -0.16 0.06 -3.80
C LEU A 30 -0.46 -0.64 -5.13
N ARG A 31 0.38 -0.45 -6.15
CA ARG A 31 0.25 -1.16 -7.43
C ARG A 31 0.43 -2.67 -7.28
N THR A 32 1.39 -3.08 -6.47
CA THR A 32 1.64 -4.50 -6.19
C THR A 32 0.48 -5.11 -5.40
N ALA A 33 0.02 -4.41 -4.36
CA ALA A 33 -1.15 -4.82 -3.59
C ALA A 33 -2.38 -5.00 -4.48
N ARG A 34 -2.65 -4.06 -5.39
CA ARG A 34 -3.77 -4.16 -6.34
C ARG A 34 -3.70 -5.41 -7.20
N LYS A 35 -2.50 -5.77 -7.66
CA LYS A 35 -2.29 -7.00 -8.47
C LYS A 35 -2.48 -8.28 -7.66
N VAL A 36 -2.13 -8.26 -6.38
CA VAL A 36 -2.11 -9.45 -5.51
C VAL A 36 -3.48 -9.74 -4.92
N VAL A 37 -4.15 -8.73 -4.35
CA VAL A 37 -5.44 -8.91 -3.66
C VAL A 37 -6.66 -8.39 -4.44
N GLY A 38 -6.44 -7.71 -5.56
CA GLY A 38 -7.49 -7.08 -6.35
C GLY A 38 -7.91 -5.69 -5.81
N GLU A 39 -8.72 -5.00 -6.61
CA GLU A 39 -9.13 -3.61 -6.35
C GLU A 39 -10.03 -3.50 -5.11
N THR A 40 -11.06 -4.34 -5.01
CA THR A 40 -12.03 -4.29 -3.90
C THR A 40 -11.35 -4.45 -2.54
N ALA A 41 -10.45 -5.43 -2.40
CA ALA A 41 -9.74 -5.68 -1.15
C ALA A 41 -8.75 -4.56 -0.82
N LEU A 42 -8.05 -4.03 -1.84
CA LEU A 42 -7.15 -2.89 -1.66
C LEU A 42 -7.90 -1.65 -1.19
N TYR A 43 -9.01 -1.29 -1.84
CA TYR A 43 -9.77 -0.09 -1.49
C TYR A 43 -10.31 -0.19 -0.06
N ALA A 44 -10.87 -1.34 0.33
CA ALA A 44 -11.32 -1.56 1.70
C ALA A 44 -10.16 -1.38 2.71
N ALA A 45 -8.99 -1.93 2.41
CA ALA A 45 -7.80 -1.78 3.26
C ALA A 45 -7.28 -0.34 3.31
N MET A 46 -7.34 0.42 2.21
CA MET A 46 -6.94 1.83 2.18
C MET A 46 -7.86 2.71 3.02
N GLU A 47 -9.16 2.45 2.94
CA GLU A 47 -10.15 3.15 3.76
C GLU A 47 -9.95 2.85 5.25
N GLU A 48 -9.79 1.58 5.62
CA GLU A 48 -9.50 1.18 7.00
C GLU A 48 -8.16 1.78 7.47
N ALA A 49 -7.12 1.76 6.64
CA ALA A 49 -5.82 2.35 6.96
C ALA A 49 -5.94 3.85 7.28
N GLN A 50 -6.72 4.60 6.49
CA GLN A 50 -6.97 6.02 6.75
C GLN A 50 -7.75 6.22 8.06
N GLN A 51 -8.80 5.44 8.29
CA GLN A 51 -9.66 5.57 9.49
C GLN A 51 -8.93 5.17 10.78
N THR A 52 -8.03 4.20 10.71
CA THR A 52 -7.33 3.64 11.88
C THR A 52 -5.90 4.18 12.05
N ASN A 53 -5.49 5.12 11.20
CA ASN A 53 -4.12 5.64 11.13
C ASN A 53 -3.06 4.52 11.06
N ARG A 54 -3.34 3.52 10.22
CA ARG A 54 -2.45 2.39 9.92
C ARG A 54 -1.85 2.54 8.54
N GLN A 55 -0.86 1.71 8.24
CA GLN A 55 -0.24 1.62 6.92
C GLN A 55 -0.44 0.24 6.33
N ILE A 56 -0.62 0.19 5.01
CA ILE A 56 -0.67 -1.06 4.24
C ILE A 56 0.75 -1.55 4.02
N VAL A 57 0.99 -2.83 4.28
CA VAL A 57 2.24 -3.51 3.89
C VAL A 57 1.92 -4.82 3.20
N LEU A 58 2.81 -5.22 2.29
CA LEU A 58 2.72 -6.51 1.60
C LEU A 58 3.05 -7.66 2.57
N THR A 59 2.35 -8.78 2.42
CA THR A 59 2.68 -10.03 3.12
C THR A 59 3.37 -10.99 2.18
N TYR A 60 4.37 -11.70 2.70
CA TYR A 60 5.16 -12.68 1.96
C TYR A 60 5.04 -14.04 2.65
N PRO A 61 4.82 -15.14 1.89
CA PRO A 61 4.73 -16.49 2.46
C PRO A 61 6.07 -16.98 3.01
N ILE A 62 7.18 -16.46 2.49
CA ILE A 62 8.54 -16.79 2.92
C ILE A 62 9.21 -15.48 3.33
N PRO A 63 9.87 -15.42 4.50
CA PRO A 63 10.65 -14.25 4.90
C PRO A 63 11.77 -13.95 3.88
N PHE A 64 12.05 -12.68 3.63
CA PHE A 64 13.10 -12.27 2.68
C PHE A 64 14.48 -12.90 2.95
N ALA A 65 14.78 -13.19 4.23
CA ALA A 65 16.04 -13.82 4.63
C ALA A 65 16.17 -15.29 4.17
N GLU A 66 15.05 -15.95 3.88
CA GLU A 66 14.99 -17.37 3.54
C GLU A 66 14.92 -17.62 2.03
N GLY A 67 14.75 -16.57 1.21
CA GLY A 67 14.79 -16.65 -0.25
C GLY A 67 13.86 -15.66 -0.95
N PRO A 68 13.86 -15.64 -2.29
CA PRO A 68 12.94 -14.81 -3.07
C PRO A 68 11.49 -15.25 -2.82
N SER A 69 10.62 -14.29 -2.56
CA SER A 69 9.20 -14.53 -2.32
C SER A 69 8.34 -13.52 -3.06
N THR A 70 7.25 -13.99 -3.68
CA THR A 70 6.23 -13.09 -4.24
C THR A 70 5.23 -12.70 -3.13
N PRO A 71 4.74 -11.46 -3.12
CA PRO A 71 3.71 -11.08 -2.17
C PRO A 71 2.45 -11.93 -2.35
N SER A 72 1.87 -12.39 -1.24
CA SER A 72 0.65 -13.21 -1.20
C SER A 72 -0.58 -12.45 -0.71
N GLY A 73 -0.40 -11.24 -0.20
CA GLY A 73 -1.50 -10.44 0.34
C GLY A 73 -1.05 -9.09 0.88
N ILE A 74 -1.93 -8.49 1.67
CA ILE A 74 -1.67 -7.24 2.40
C ILE A 74 -2.08 -7.39 3.87
N ARG A 75 -1.44 -6.60 4.73
CA ARG A 75 -1.85 -6.41 6.12
C ARG A 75 -1.77 -4.95 6.51
N LEU A 76 -2.54 -4.57 7.53
CA LEU A 76 -2.45 -3.26 8.15
C LEU A 76 -1.53 -3.32 9.38
N VAL A 77 -0.59 -2.39 9.46
CA VAL A 77 0.30 -2.27 10.63
C VAL A 77 0.23 -0.87 11.19
N ALA A 78 0.58 -0.71 12.47
CA ALA A 78 0.71 0.59 13.08
C ALA A 78 1.65 1.45 12.23
N ARG A 79 1.27 2.70 11.99
CA ARG A 79 2.17 3.68 11.39
C ARG A 79 3.27 3.89 12.41
N ALA A 80 4.51 3.54 12.06
CA ALA A 80 5.63 3.74 12.97
C ALA A 80 5.67 5.24 13.31
N SER A 81 5.42 5.58 14.56
CA SER A 81 5.74 6.90 15.07
C SER A 81 7.26 7.01 14.96
N LEU A 82 7.74 7.75 13.97
CA LEU A 82 9.13 8.21 13.96
C LEU A 82 9.30 9.05 15.22
N VAL A 83 9.92 8.45 16.24
CA VAL A 83 10.46 9.14 17.42
C VAL A 83 11.94 9.34 17.17
#